data_AF-A0A8C9NN51-F1
#
_entry.id   AF-A0A8C9NN51-F1
#
_cell.length_a   1.000
_cell.length_b   1.000
_cell.length_c   1.000
_cell.angle_alpha   90.00
_cell.angle_beta   90.00
_cell.angle_gamma   90.00
#
_symmetry.space_group_name_H-M   'P 1'
#
loop_
_entity.id
_entity.type
_entity.pdbx_description
1 polymer ?
#
loop_
_entity_poly.entity_id
_entity_poly.type
_entity_poly.pdbx_seq_one_letter_code
_entity_poly.pdbx_strand_id
1 'polypeptide(L)'
;MQLRLISWFFITLNFMEYIGSQHASRVRRQGRMHPNVSQGCQGGCATCSDYNGCLSCKPRLFFVLERIGMKQIGVCLSSCPSGYYGTRYPDINKCAKCKADCDTCFTRNFCTKCKSGFYLYSGKCLEKCPDGLEANNHTMECTSIVHCETSEWSPWSPCMKKGKTCGFKRGNEVRVKEIIQHPSARGNPCPATTESRKCIVQRKRCQKEGKGKKNREEKRKKSNKDESKETRQESKGRAARRQNREQRESNNKTQPKKRKAPNKEQDLAPADTAH
;
A
#
# COMPACT_ATOMS: atom_id res chain seq x y z
N MET A 1 -32.01 -37.38 85.93
CA MET A 1 -33.16 -36.50 85.62
C MET A 1 -32.68 -35.04 85.42
N GLN A 2 -31.78 -34.76 84.46
CA GLN A 2 -31.26 -33.40 84.23
C GLN A 2 -30.91 -33.08 82.75
N LEU A 3 -31.39 -33.87 81.79
CA LEU A 3 -31.11 -33.65 80.35
C LEU A 3 -32.35 -33.29 79.51
N ARG A 4 -33.55 -33.20 80.10
CA ARG A 4 -34.79 -32.82 79.39
C ARG A 4 -35.18 -31.34 79.54
N LEU A 5 -34.55 -30.58 80.43
CA LEU A 5 -34.83 -29.16 80.64
C LEU A 5 -34.02 -28.23 79.72
N ILE A 6 -32.86 -28.67 79.23
CA ILE A 6 -32.00 -27.86 78.33
C ILE A 6 -32.61 -27.79 76.91
N SER A 7 -33.30 -28.84 76.46
CA SER A 7 -33.94 -28.87 75.13
C SER A 7 -35.17 -27.97 75.01
N TRP A 8 -35.88 -27.68 76.11
CA TRP A 8 -37.01 -26.75 76.09
C TRP A 8 -36.57 -25.28 76.17
N PHE A 9 -35.44 -24.99 76.82
CA PHE A 9 -34.91 -23.63 76.95
C PHE A 9 -34.41 -23.05 75.61
N PHE A 10 -33.84 -23.89 74.72
CA PHE A 10 -33.44 -23.47 73.37
C PHE A 10 -34.61 -23.24 72.40
N ILE A 11 -35.74 -23.93 72.61
CA ILE A 11 -36.95 -23.77 71.80
C ILE A 11 -37.69 -22.48 72.19
N THR A 12 -37.71 -22.12 73.48
CA THR A 12 -38.34 -20.87 73.95
C THR A 12 -37.53 -19.61 73.59
N LEU A 13 -36.19 -19.69 73.52
CA LEU A 13 -35.36 -18.55 73.12
C LEU A 13 -35.40 -18.25 71.62
N ASN A 14 -35.64 -19.25 70.75
CA ASN A 14 -35.86 -19.01 69.32
C ASN A 14 -37.27 -18.47 69.00
N PHE A 15 -38.24 -18.62 69.92
CA PHE A 15 -39.61 -18.15 69.69
C PHE A 15 -39.83 -16.69 70.11
N MET A 16 -39.01 -16.16 71.03
CA MET A 16 -39.06 -14.76 71.47
C MET A 16 -38.27 -13.79 70.58
N GLU A 17 -37.46 -14.28 69.64
CA GLU A 17 -36.80 -13.46 68.62
C GLU A 17 -37.65 -13.31 67.33
N TYR A 18 -38.73 -14.12 67.19
CA TYR A 18 -39.61 -14.11 66.02
C TYR A 18 -40.86 -13.21 66.16
N ILE A 19 -41.22 -12.79 67.39
CA ILE A 19 -42.44 -11.99 67.65
C ILE A 19 -42.11 -10.52 67.97
N GLY A 20 -40.85 -10.10 67.83
CA GLY A 20 -40.37 -8.77 68.23
C GLY A 20 -40.31 -7.68 67.14
N SER A 21 -40.84 -7.88 65.93
CA SER A 21 -40.68 -6.87 64.86
C SER A 21 -41.95 -6.57 64.05
N GLN A 22 -43.09 -6.47 64.74
CA GLN A 22 -44.31 -5.84 64.21
C GLN A 22 -44.83 -4.84 65.25
N HIS A 23 -44.43 -3.57 65.11
CA HIS A 23 -45.24 -2.35 65.31
C HIS A 23 -44.33 -1.13 65.50
N ALA A 24 -44.09 -0.36 64.44
CA ALA A 24 -44.08 1.11 64.47
C ALA A 24 -43.80 1.66 63.06
N SER A 25 -44.84 2.27 62.50
CA SER A 25 -44.93 2.95 61.23
C SER A 25 -43.86 4.03 61.02
N ARG A 26 -43.10 3.93 59.92
CA ARG A 26 -42.70 5.12 59.14
C ARG A 26 -42.99 4.88 57.66
N VAL A 27 -43.90 5.71 57.18
CA VAL A 27 -44.39 5.80 55.81
C VAL A 27 -43.24 5.78 54.81
N ARG A 28 -43.18 4.73 53.98
CA ARG A 28 -42.63 4.82 52.63
C ARG A 28 -43.53 3.95 51.75
N ARG A 29 -44.18 4.58 50.78
CA ARG A 29 -45.10 3.96 49.83
C ARG A 29 -44.44 2.76 49.15
N GLN A 30 -44.61 1.57 49.71
CA GLN A 30 -44.40 0.32 48.97
C GLN A 30 -45.70 0.07 48.23
N GLY A 31 -45.76 0.52 46.98
CA GLY A 31 -46.74 0.01 46.04
C GLY A 31 -46.56 -1.51 46.00
N ARG A 32 -47.65 -2.25 46.21
CA ARG A 32 -47.70 -3.69 45.95
C ARG A 32 -47.15 -3.94 44.54
N MET A 33 -45.93 -4.46 44.43
CA MET A 33 -45.50 -5.05 43.18
C MET A 33 -46.27 -6.35 43.02
N HIS A 34 -47.13 -6.36 42.00
CA HIS A 34 -47.82 -7.53 41.51
C HIS A 34 -46.76 -8.60 41.10
N PRO A 35 -46.99 -9.93 41.27
CA PRO A 35 -46.00 -10.97 40.96
C PRO A 35 -45.71 -11.16 39.46
N ASN A 36 -46.07 -10.20 38.63
CA ASN A 36 -45.87 -10.27 37.19
C ASN A 36 -45.61 -8.86 36.67
N VAL A 37 -44.43 -8.32 37.00
CA VAL A 37 -43.85 -7.26 36.18
C VAL A 37 -43.43 -7.97 34.91
N SER A 38 -44.27 -7.91 33.88
CA SER A 38 -43.94 -8.36 32.53
C SER A 38 -42.55 -7.82 32.22
N GLN A 39 -41.58 -8.72 32.09
CA GLN A 39 -40.23 -8.36 31.75
C GLN A 39 -40.31 -7.75 30.35
N GLY A 40 -40.35 -6.41 30.29
CA GLY A 40 -40.65 -5.69 29.07
C GLY A 40 -39.69 -6.11 27.95
N CYS A 41 -40.13 -5.96 26.71
CA CYS A 41 -39.34 -6.35 25.56
C CYS A 41 -37.96 -5.67 25.58
N GLN A 42 -36.90 -6.48 25.54
CA GLN A 42 -35.53 -6.00 25.57
C GLN A 42 -35.08 -5.49 24.18
N GLY A 43 -33.94 -4.79 24.12
CA GLY A 43 -33.29 -4.47 22.84
C GLY A 43 -34.06 -3.52 21.91
N GLY A 44 -34.77 -2.53 22.46
CA GLY A 44 -35.50 -1.55 21.65
C GLY A 44 -36.78 -2.06 20.98
N CYS A 45 -37.23 -3.25 21.35
CA CYS A 45 -38.49 -3.81 20.90
C CYS A 45 -39.69 -3.16 21.63
N ALA A 46 -40.79 -2.91 20.91
CA ALA A 46 -42.04 -2.36 21.45
C ALA A 46 -43.02 -3.46 21.85
N THR A 47 -43.20 -4.48 21.00
CA THR A 47 -43.98 -5.69 21.31
C THR A 47 -43.20 -6.94 20.91
N CYS A 48 -43.22 -7.97 21.74
CA CYS A 48 -42.43 -9.19 21.59
C CYS A 48 -43.23 -10.43 21.98
N SER A 49 -42.73 -11.59 21.57
CA SER A 49 -43.21 -12.91 21.94
C SER A 49 -42.03 -13.85 22.18
N ASP A 50 -42.19 -14.85 23.04
CA ASP A 50 -41.10 -15.77 23.39
C ASP A 50 -40.62 -16.59 22.18
N TYR A 51 -41.53 -16.90 21.24
CA TYR A 51 -41.22 -17.70 20.07
C TYR A 51 -40.72 -16.88 18.89
N ASN A 52 -41.37 -15.77 18.55
CA ASN A 52 -41.01 -15.00 17.34
C ASN A 52 -40.01 -13.86 17.64
N GLY A 53 -39.60 -13.69 18.90
CA GLY A 53 -38.77 -12.56 19.29
C GLY A 53 -39.57 -11.26 19.22
N CYS A 54 -38.97 -10.21 18.66
CA CYS A 54 -39.64 -8.94 18.49
C CYS A 54 -40.70 -8.99 17.38
N LEU A 55 -41.85 -8.37 17.61
CA LEU A 55 -42.95 -8.23 16.64
C LEU A 55 -43.04 -6.80 16.09
N SER A 56 -42.72 -5.79 16.90
CA SER A 56 -42.65 -4.39 16.46
C SER A 56 -41.51 -3.64 17.13
N CYS A 57 -40.82 -2.78 16.38
CA CYS A 57 -39.70 -1.99 16.90
C CYS A 57 -40.15 -0.63 17.43
N LYS A 58 -39.42 -0.11 18.41
CA LYS A 58 -39.53 1.30 18.78
C LYS A 58 -39.17 2.21 17.58
N PRO A 59 -39.68 3.46 17.54
CA PRO A 59 -39.38 4.40 16.46
C PRO A 59 -37.88 4.53 16.21
N ARG A 60 -37.50 4.78 14.95
CA ARG A 60 -36.12 4.93 14.44
C ARG A 60 -35.30 3.64 14.30
N LEU A 61 -35.69 2.55 14.94
CA LEU A 61 -35.05 1.24 14.75
C LEU A 61 -35.58 0.52 13.52
N PHE A 62 -34.76 -0.39 12.98
CA PHE A 62 -35.08 -1.23 11.83
C PHE A 62 -35.39 -2.65 12.27
N PHE A 63 -36.52 -3.16 11.80
CA PHE A 63 -36.92 -4.56 11.97
C PHE A 63 -36.15 -5.46 11.00
N VAL A 64 -35.57 -6.52 11.53
CA VAL A 64 -34.84 -7.56 10.79
C VAL A 64 -35.35 -8.92 11.25
N LEU A 65 -35.54 -9.83 10.29
CA LEU A 65 -35.80 -11.23 10.59
C LEU A 65 -34.48 -12.01 10.53
N GLU A 66 -34.02 -12.49 11.67
CA GLU A 66 -32.82 -13.30 11.81
C GLU A 66 -33.18 -14.78 11.81
N ARG A 67 -32.43 -15.58 11.04
CA ARG A 67 -32.64 -17.03 10.95
C ARG A 67 -31.62 -17.75 11.83
N ILE A 68 -32.11 -18.48 12.82
CA ILE A 68 -31.30 -19.31 13.72
C ILE A 68 -31.74 -20.77 13.51
N GLY A 69 -30.99 -21.51 12.70
CA GLY A 69 -31.38 -22.85 12.26
C GLY A 69 -32.66 -22.82 11.42
N MET A 70 -33.72 -23.45 11.93
CA MET A 70 -35.07 -23.44 11.33
C MET A 70 -35.98 -22.34 11.88
N LYS A 71 -35.57 -21.65 12.95
CA LYS A 71 -36.35 -20.60 13.60
C LYS A 71 -36.08 -19.25 12.92
N GLN A 72 -37.10 -18.43 12.80
CA GLN A 72 -36.99 -17.04 12.35
C GLN A 72 -37.49 -16.13 13.47
N ILE A 73 -36.64 -15.23 13.95
CA ILE A 73 -36.97 -14.30 15.03
C ILE A 73 -36.85 -12.85 14.55
N GLY A 74 -37.74 -11.98 15.01
CA GLY A 74 -37.64 -10.55 14.78
C GLY A 74 -36.69 -9.88 15.77
N VAL A 75 -35.83 -9.02 15.24
CA VAL A 75 -34.84 -8.25 16.01
C VAL A 75 -34.89 -6.79 15.55
N CYS A 76 -34.66 -5.86 16.47
CA CYS A 76 -34.61 -4.43 16.19
C CYS A 76 -33.18 -3.92 16.25
N LEU A 77 -32.70 -3.32 15.16
CA LEU A 77 -31.34 -2.80 15.06
C LEU A 77 -31.33 -1.29 14.79
N SER A 78 -30.29 -0.59 15.25
CA SER A 78 -30.08 0.83 14.96
C SER A 78 -29.64 1.07 13.51
N SER A 79 -29.06 0.05 12.87
CA SER A 79 -28.59 0.08 11.49
C SER A 79 -28.71 -1.32 10.88
N CYS A 80 -28.94 -1.38 9.58
CA CYS A 80 -29.05 -2.66 8.88
C CYS A 80 -27.70 -3.38 8.78
N PRO A 81 -27.69 -4.72 8.84
CA PRO A 81 -26.47 -5.51 8.68
C PRO A 81 -25.92 -5.40 7.25
N SER A 82 -24.66 -5.80 7.06
CA SER A 82 -24.00 -5.83 5.74
C SER A 82 -24.84 -6.58 4.70
N GLY A 83 -24.89 -6.05 3.48
CA GLY A 83 -25.74 -6.59 2.40
C GLY A 83 -27.22 -6.18 2.50
N TYR A 84 -27.60 -5.33 3.45
CA TYR A 84 -28.96 -4.78 3.58
C TYR A 84 -28.94 -3.26 3.68
N TYR A 85 -29.99 -2.62 3.18
CA TYR A 85 -30.23 -1.19 3.31
C TYR A 85 -31.52 -0.92 4.10
N GLY A 86 -31.54 0.20 4.81
CA GLY A 86 -32.69 0.62 5.60
C GLY A 86 -33.80 1.20 4.73
N THR A 87 -35.02 0.70 4.90
CA THR A 87 -36.22 1.22 4.23
C THR A 87 -37.17 1.75 5.29
N ARG A 88 -37.63 3.00 5.15
CA ARG A 88 -38.56 3.63 6.09
C ARG A 88 -39.96 3.64 5.47
N TYR A 89 -40.86 2.82 6.00
CA TYR A 89 -42.29 2.86 5.66
C TYR A 89 -43.05 3.68 6.70
N PRO A 90 -44.28 4.13 6.40
CA PRO A 90 -45.11 4.84 7.37
C PRO A 90 -45.26 4.08 8.71
N ASP A 91 -45.38 2.76 8.63
CA ASP A 91 -45.72 1.94 9.81
C ASP A 91 -44.50 1.23 10.43
N ILE A 92 -43.45 0.95 9.65
CA ILE A 92 -42.28 0.20 10.12
C ILE A 92 -41.02 0.52 9.30
N ASN A 93 -39.88 0.65 9.96
CA ASN A 93 -38.60 0.65 9.25
C ASN A 93 -38.10 -0.79 9.16
N LYS A 94 -37.70 -1.25 7.98
CA LYS A 94 -37.21 -2.62 7.76
C LYS A 94 -35.91 -2.62 6.97
N CYS A 95 -35.09 -3.63 7.20
CA CYS A 95 -33.92 -3.87 6.36
C CYS A 95 -34.31 -4.68 5.12
N ALA A 96 -33.98 -4.16 3.95
CA ALA A 96 -34.18 -4.83 2.67
C ALA A 96 -32.82 -5.24 2.10
N LYS A 97 -32.74 -6.43 1.50
CA LYS A 97 -31.49 -6.96 0.95
C LYS A 97 -31.06 -6.15 -0.28
N CYS A 98 -29.76 -5.92 -0.42
CA CYS A 98 -29.16 -5.36 -1.63
C CYS A 98 -29.30 -6.32 -2.82
N LYS A 99 -29.03 -5.81 -4.03
CA LYS A 99 -28.96 -6.64 -5.24
C LYS A 99 -27.79 -7.63 -5.18
N ALA A 100 -27.85 -8.68 -6.00
CA ALA A 100 -26.93 -9.81 -5.94
C ALA A 100 -25.47 -9.45 -6.28
N ASP A 101 -25.25 -8.43 -7.09
CA ASP A 101 -23.99 -7.85 -7.56
C ASP A 101 -23.38 -6.81 -6.60
N CYS A 102 -24.13 -6.41 -5.56
CA CYS A 102 -23.77 -5.33 -4.66
C CYS A 102 -23.46 -5.85 -3.24
N ASP A 103 -22.37 -5.36 -2.65
CA ASP A 103 -21.94 -5.69 -1.28
C ASP A 103 -22.59 -4.75 -0.26
N THR A 104 -22.49 -3.43 -0.49
CA THR A 104 -23.17 -2.41 0.31
C THR A 104 -23.96 -1.46 -0.58
N CYS A 105 -25.21 -1.20 -0.21
CA CYS A 105 -26.10 -0.33 -0.97
C CYS A 105 -26.78 0.70 -0.08
N PHE A 106 -27.00 1.89 -0.64
CA PHE A 106 -27.79 2.95 -0.01
C PHE A 106 -29.29 2.76 -0.27
N THR A 107 -29.63 2.34 -1.50
CA THR A 107 -30.98 1.93 -1.89
C THR A 107 -30.91 0.68 -2.75
N ARG A 108 -32.08 0.12 -3.10
CA ARG A 108 -32.15 -1.01 -4.05
C ARG A 108 -31.38 -0.77 -5.35
N ASN A 109 -31.34 0.46 -5.83
CA ASN A 109 -30.76 0.82 -7.13
C ASN A 109 -29.45 1.58 -7.03
N PHE A 110 -29.02 1.93 -5.82
CA PHE A 110 -27.80 2.69 -5.60
C PHE A 110 -26.87 1.89 -4.70
N CYS A 111 -25.90 1.24 -5.32
CA CYS A 111 -24.80 0.52 -4.69
C CYS A 111 -23.67 1.49 -4.35
N THR A 112 -23.09 1.33 -3.17
CA THR A 112 -21.90 2.09 -2.72
C THR A 112 -20.63 1.26 -2.82
N LYS A 113 -20.74 -0.08 -2.81
CA LYS A 113 -19.61 -0.99 -2.96
C LYS A 113 -20.05 -2.26 -3.66
N CYS A 114 -19.41 -2.57 -4.78
CA CYS A 114 -19.69 -3.77 -5.55
C CYS A 114 -19.03 -5.01 -4.96
N LYS A 115 -19.55 -6.18 -5.29
CA LYS A 115 -18.87 -7.45 -5.00
C LYS A 115 -17.66 -7.62 -5.91
N SER A 116 -16.72 -8.45 -5.47
CA SER A 116 -15.53 -8.81 -6.25
C SER A 116 -15.93 -9.31 -7.65
N GLY A 117 -15.22 -8.81 -8.67
CA GLY A 117 -15.50 -9.11 -10.08
C GLY A 117 -16.45 -8.13 -10.77
N PHE A 118 -17.04 -7.18 -10.03
CA PHE A 118 -17.85 -6.10 -10.59
C PHE A 118 -17.23 -4.73 -10.31
N TYR A 119 -17.40 -3.81 -11.26
CA TYR A 119 -16.94 -2.43 -11.20
C TYR A 119 -18.10 -1.49 -10.89
N LEU A 120 -17.90 -0.57 -9.95
CA LEU A 120 -18.87 0.45 -9.62
C LEU A 120 -18.89 1.55 -10.69
N TYR A 121 -20.08 1.85 -11.21
CA TYR A 121 -20.33 2.97 -12.10
C TYR A 121 -21.71 3.57 -11.83
N SER A 122 -21.75 4.85 -11.46
CA SER A 122 -23.00 5.60 -11.22
C SER A 122 -23.99 4.89 -10.27
N GLY A 123 -23.47 4.28 -9.20
CA GLY A 123 -24.26 3.54 -8.22
C GLY A 123 -24.73 2.15 -8.68
N LYS A 124 -24.22 1.63 -9.80
CA LYS A 124 -24.52 0.27 -10.29
C LYS A 124 -23.23 -0.55 -10.39
N CYS A 125 -23.36 -1.86 -10.28
CA CYS A 125 -22.24 -2.79 -10.41
C CYS A 125 -22.31 -3.45 -11.78
N LEU A 126 -21.20 -3.39 -12.53
CA LEU A 126 -21.11 -3.89 -13.90
C LEU A 126 -19.89 -4.82 -14.03
N GLU A 127 -20.01 -5.92 -14.76
CA GLU A 127 -18.85 -6.79 -15.01
C GLU A 127 -17.80 -6.13 -15.92
N LYS A 128 -18.25 -5.26 -16.82
CA LYS A 128 -17.41 -4.49 -17.75
C LYS A 128 -17.81 -3.02 -17.71
N CYS A 129 -16.82 -2.14 -17.76
CA CYS A 129 -17.07 -0.70 -17.82
C CYS A 129 -17.67 -0.30 -19.17
N PRO A 130 -18.53 0.74 -19.20
CA PRO A 130 -19.07 1.28 -20.45
C PRO A 130 -17.98 1.85 -21.36
N ASP A 131 -18.34 2.11 -22.62
CA ASP A 131 -17.43 2.74 -23.59
C ASP A 131 -16.94 4.11 -23.10
N GLY A 132 -15.65 4.40 -23.34
CA GLY A 132 -14.98 5.62 -22.88
C GLY A 132 -14.47 5.59 -21.44
N LEU A 133 -14.73 4.51 -20.70
CA LEU A 133 -14.23 4.29 -19.34
C LEU A 133 -13.30 3.07 -19.32
N GLU A 134 -12.42 3.03 -18.34
CA GLU A 134 -11.55 1.89 -18.05
C GLU A 134 -11.80 1.34 -16.64
N ALA A 135 -11.47 0.07 -16.47
CA ALA A 135 -11.59 -0.63 -15.21
C ALA A 135 -10.37 -0.34 -14.33
N ASN A 136 -10.60 0.26 -13.16
CA ASN A 136 -9.58 0.41 -12.13
C ASN A 136 -9.64 -0.79 -11.18
N ASN A 137 -8.68 -1.71 -11.30
CA ASN A 137 -8.62 -2.93 -10.48
C ASN A 137 -8.26 -2.66 -9.01
N HIS A 138 -7.71 -1.49 -8.68
CA HIS A 138 -7.37 -1.14 -7.29
C HIS A 138 -8.60 -0.70 -6.51
N THR A 139 -9.49 0.08 -7.12
CA THR A 139 -10.71 0.57 -6.48
C THR A 139 -11.95 -0.25 -6.83
N MET A 140 -11.89 -1.10 -7.87
CA MET A 140 -13.04 -1.80 -8.47
C MET A 140 -14.11 -0.81 -8.94
N GLU A 141 -13.67 0.24 -9.64
CA GLU A 141 -14.54 1.29 -10.17
C GLU A 141 -14.25 1.55 -11.65
N CYS A 142 -15.23 2.10 -12.36
CA CYS A 142 -15.04 2.58 -13.73
C CYS A 142 -14.55 4.03 -13.70
N THR A 143 -13.36 4.27 -14.22
CA THR A 143 -12.73 5.59 -14.28
C THR A 143 -12.63 6.08 -15.72
N SER A 144 -12.59 7.40 -15.91
CA SER A 144 -12.37 8.00 -17.23
C SER A 144 -10.97 7.68 -17.73
N ILE A 145 -10.85 7.37 -19.02
CA ILE A 145 -9.55 7.24 -19.67
C ILE A 145 -8.88 8.62 -19.64
N VAL A 146 -7.74 8.68 -18.96
CA VAL A 146 -6.92 9.89 -18.90
C VAL A 146 -5.86 9.80 -20.01
N HIS A 147 -5.83 10.79 -20.88
CA HIS A 147 -4.78 10.93 -21.90
C HIS A 147 -3.63 11.78 -21.37
N CYS A 148 -2.46 11.67 -21.99
CA CYS A 148 -1.35 12.52 -21.60
C CYS A 148 -1.58 13.96 -22.06
N GLU A 149 -1.51 14.90 -21.12
CA GLU A 149 -1.53 16.32 -21.42
C GLU A 149 -0.17 16.95 -21.11
N THR A 150 0.31 17.78 -22.02
CA THR A 150 1.58 18.49 -21.87
C THR A 150 1.36 19.98 -21.81
N SER A 151 2.28 20.69 -21.17
CA SER A 151 2.29 22.15 -21.17
C SER A 151 2.48 22.73 -22.57
N GLU A 152 2.30 24.05 -22.65
CA GLU A 152 2.85 24.81 -23.76
C GLU A 152 4.37 24.62 -23.83
N TRP A 153 4.90 24.72 -25.04
CA TRP A 153 6.34 24.68 -25.26
C TRP A 153 7.01 25.89 -24.60
N SER A 154 8.18 25.65 -23.99
CA SER A 154 9.08 26.74 -23.64
C SER A 154 9.48 27.54 -24.89
N PRO A 155 9.91 28.79 -24.73
CA PRO A 155 10.66 29.48 -25.76
C PRO A 155 11.88 28.65 -26.19
N TRP A 156 12.32 28.83 -27.43
CA TRP A 156 13.55 28.21 -27.92
C TRP A 156 14.76 28.71 -27.13
N SER A 157 15.64 27.79 -26.74
CA SER A 157 16.92 28.16 -26.17
C SER A 157 17.76 28.98 -27.16
N PRO A 158 18.77 29.73 -26.69
CA PRO A 158 19.78 30.27 -27.59
C PRO A 158 20.40 29.15 -28.45
N CYS A 159 20.79 29.49 -29.68
CA CYS A 159 21.52 28.57 -30.55
C CYS A 159 22.83 28.17 -29.86
N MET A 160 23.09 26.87 -29.75
CA MET A 160 24.26 26.32 -29.03
C MET A 160 24.99 25.25 -29.84
N LYS A 161 26.30 25.14 -29.63
CA LYS A 161 27.13 24.03 -30.12
C LYS A 161 28.09 23.58 -29.03
N LYS A 162 28.03 22.29 -28.65
CA LYS A 162 28.85 21.70 -27.58
C LYS A 162 28.79 22.53 -26.27
N GLY A 163 27.58 22.94 -25.86
CA GLY A 163 27.36 23.71 -24.64
C GLY A 163 27.75 25.20 -24.71
N LYS A 164 28.19 25.71 -25.85
CA LYS A 164 28.61 27.12 -26.02
C LYS A 164 27.64 27.88 -26.93
N THR A 165 27.49 29.18 -26.72
CA THR A 165 26.67 30.12 -27.53
C THR A 165 27.50 30.98 -28.51
N CYS A 166 28.83 30.80 -28.52
CA CYS A 166 29.78 31.56 -29.35
C CYS A 166 30.74 30.61 -30.10
N GLY A 167 31.45 31.13 -31.10
CA GLY A 167 32.54 30.42 -31.79
C GLY A 167 32.11 29.43 -32.88
N PHE A 168 30.82 29.37 -33.25
CA PHE A 168 30.31 28.53 -34.33
C PHE A 168 29.36 29.30 -35.27
N LYS A 169 29.11 28.72 -36.45
CA LYS A 169 28.15 29.23 -37.45
C LYS A 169 26.84 28.42 -37.48
N ARG A 170 26.91 27.11 -37.18
CA ARG A 170 25.76 26.18 -37.14
C ARG A 170 25.71 25.53 -35.77
N GLY A 171 24.54 25.54 -35.14
CA GLY A 171 24.27 24.93 -33.85
C GLY A 171 22.87 24.33 -33.81
N ASN A 172 22.41 23.98 -32.63
CA ASN A 172 21.02 23.59 -32.37
C ASN A 172 20.44 24.47 -31.27
N GLU A 173 19.16 24.75 -31.37
CA GLU A 173 18.32 25.30 -30.33
C GLU A 173 17.37 24.21 -29.85
N VAL A 174 17.08 24.21 -28.55
CA VAL A 174 16.26 23.19 -27.91
C VAL A 174 15.13 23.90 -27.17
N ARG A 175 13.94 23.34 -27.24
CA ARG A 175 12.81 23.72 -26.39
C ARG A 175 12.30 22.50 -25.65
N VAL A 176 11.69 22.75 -24.50
CA VAL A 176 11.16 21.70 -23.64
C VAL A 176 9.70 21.99 -23.29
N LYS A 177 8.95 20.95 -22.99
CA LYS A 177 7.61 21.03 -22.41
C LYS A 177 7.48 19.98 -21.33
N GLU A 178 6.60 20.24 -20.38
CA GLU A 178 6.38 19.36 -19.23
C GLU A 178 5.13 18.52 -19.43
N ILE A 179 5.07 17.37 -18.76
CA ILE A 179 3.87 16.54 -18.69
C ILE A 179 3.04 17.07 -17.53
N ILE A 180 1.87 17.62 -17.83
CA ILE A 180 0.90 18.13 -16.83
C ILE A 180 0.06 16.97 -16.30
N GLN A 181 -0.36 16.09 -17.21
CA GLN A 181 -1.17 14.94 -16.87
C GLN A 181 -0.55 13.68 -17.46
N HIS A 182 -0.27 12.70 -16.60
CA HIS A 182 0.19 11.40 -17.04
C HIS A 182 -0.99 10.57 -17.58
N PRO A 183 -0.77 9.78 -18.64
CA PRO A 183 -1.81 8.95 -19.19
C PRO A 183 -2.12 7.78 -18.27
N SER A 184 -3.38 7.37 -18.32
CA SER A 184 -3.85 6.10 -17.81
C SER A 184 -3.32 4.90 -18.62
N ALA A 185 -3.61 3.68 -18.16
CA ALA A 185 -3.19 2.45 -18.84
C ALA A 185 -3.71 2.34 -20.29
N ARG A 186 -4.93 2.83 -20.55
CA ARG A 186 -5.51 2.91 -21.90
C ARG A 186 -5.39 4.29 -22.54
N GLY A 187 -4.69 5.22 -21.90
CA GLY A 187 -4.45 6.58 -22.39
C GLY A 187 -3.47 6.63 -23.56
N ASN A 188 -3.45 7.77 -24.24
CA ASN A 188 -2.47 8.00 -25.31
C ASN A 188 -1.11 8.30 -24.66
N PRO A 189 -0.01 7.71 -25.16
CA PRO A 189 1.32 7.94 -24.59
C PRO A 189 1.71 9.41 -24.74
N CYS A 190 2.55 9.89 -23.82
CA CYS A 190 2.99 11.26 -23.86
C CYS A 190 3.83 11.55 -25.11
N PRO A 191 3.58 12.68 -25.80
CA PRO A 191 4.43 13.14 -26.88
C PRO A 191 5.82 13.51 -26.34
N ALA A 192 6.81 13.62 -27.25
CA ALA A 192 8.17 14.01 -26.87
C ALA A 192 8.19 15.34 -26.11
N THR A 193 8.91 15.38 -24.99
CA THR A 193 9.02 16.56 -24.11
C THR A 193 10.14 17.50 -24.52
N THR A 194 10.98 17.12 -25.47
CA THR A 194 12.11 17.90 -25.95
C THR A 194 12.11 17.93 -27.47
N GLU A 195 12.31 19.12 -28.03
CA GLU A 195 12.46 19.31 -29.46
C GLU A 195 13.74 20.09 -29.75
N SER A 196 14.48 19.65 -30.77
CA SER A 196 15.74 20.26 -31.19
C SER A 196 15.67 20.66 -32.65
N ARG A 197 16.00 21.91 -32.95
CA ARG A 197 16.08 22.44 -34.33
C ARG A 197 17.48 22.94 -34.64
N LYS A 198 17.91 22.79 -35.90
CA LYS A 198 19.17 23.37 -36.38
C LYS A 198 19.03 24.88 -36.54
N CYS A 199 20.04 25.62 -36.11
CA CYS A 199 20.09 27.08 -36.18
C CYS A 199 21.42 27.56 -36.79
N ILE A 200 21.38 28.73 -37.42
CA ILE A 200 22.55 29.36 -38.04
C ILE A 200 22.71 30.74 -37.42
N VAL A 201 23.92 31.03 -36.91
CA VAL A 201 24.24 32.30 -36.26
C VAL A 201 25.52 32.89 -36.82
N GLN A 202 25.69 34.21 -36.65
CA GLN A 202 26.95 34.87 -36.95
C GLN A 202 28.03 34.44 -35.97
N ARG A 203 29.22 34.11 -36.48
CA ARG A 203 30.31 33.55 -35.67
C ARG A 203 30.95 34.64 -34.80
N LYS A 204 30.45 34.81 -33.58
CA LYS A 204 31.03 35.69 -32.56
C LYS A 204 32.27 35.04 -31.91
N ARG A 205 33.29 35.83 -31.59
CA ARG A 205 34.46 35.35 -30.82
C ARG A 205 34.02 35.05 -29.39
N CYS A 206 34.38 33.88 -28.87
CA CYS A 206 34.17 33.58 -27.45
C CYS A 206 35.12 34.42 -26.60
N GLN A 207 34.59 35.19 -25.66
CA GLN A 207 35.42 35.77 -24.62
C GLN A 207 35.93 34.62 -23.73
N LYS A 208 37.25 34.53 -23.57
CA LYS A 208 37.84 33.65 -22.56
C LYS A 208 37.69 34.38 -21.24
N GLU A 209 36.90 33.84 -20.31
CA GLU A 209 37.01 34.23 -18.90
C GLU A 209 38.48 34.14 -18.49
N GLY A 210 38.99 35.23 -17.95
CA GLY A 210 40.40 35.47 -17.74
C GLY A 210 41.02 34.47 -16.77
N LYS A 211 41.60 33.38 -17.28
CA LYS A 211 42.76 32.77 -16.61
C LYS A 211 43.95 33.67 -16.85
N GLY A 212 44.27 34.45 -15.82
CA GLY A 212 45.37 35.39 -15.78
C GLY A 212 46.64 34.82 -16.41
N LYS A 213 47.33 35.68 -17.16
CA LYS A 213 48.71 35.48 -17.58
C LYS A 213 49.57 35.33 -16.30
N LYS A 214 49.73 34.12 -15.78
CA LYS A 214 50.87 33.77 -14.92
C LYS A 214 51.72 32.74 -15.64
N ASN A 215 52.89 33.23 -16.05
CA ASN A 215 54.12 32.51 -16.37
C ASN A 215 54.01 31.32 -17.32
N ARG A 216 53.96 31.64 -18.62
CA ARG A 216 54.38 30.72 -19.69
C ARG A 216 55.90 30.41 -19.63
N GLU A 217 56.64 31.11 -18.77
CA GLU A 217 58.09 30.94 -18.57
C GLU A 217 58.45 29.92 -17.47
N GLU A 218 57.61 29.71 -16.46
CA GLU A 218 57.90 28.70 -15.42
C GLU A 218 57.62 27.27 -15.88
N LYS A 219 56.69 27.08 -16.83
CA LYS A 219 56.35 25.73 -17.33
C LYS A 219 57.46 25.12 -18.20
N ARG A 220 58.30 25.95 -18.84
CA ARG A 220 59.50 25.50 -19.58
C ARG A 220 60.67 25.11 -18.68
N LYS A 221 60.78 25.71 -17.48
CA LYS A 221 61.79 25.29 -16.49
C LYS A 221 61.41 24.00 -15.76
N LYS A 222 60.11 23.66 -15.67
CA LYS A 222 59.65 22.39 -15.07
C LYS A 222 59.85 21.20 -16.00
N SER A 223 59.56 21.34 -17.31
CA SER A 223 59.79 20.26 -18.28
C SER A 223 61.28 19.87 -18.41
N ASN A 224 62.18 20.86 -18.45
CA ASN A 224 63.62 20.57 -18.55
C ASN A 224 64.23 19.98 -17.26
N LYS A 225 63.56 20.13 -16.10
CA LYS A 225 64.02 19.55 -14.84
C LYS A 225 63.53 18.10 -14.66
N ASP A 226 62.41 17.75 -15.27
CA ASP A 226 61.87 16.38 -15.23
C ASP A 226 62.57 15.47 -16.27
N GLU A 227 62.95 16.01 -17.44
CA GLU A 227 63.70 15.27 -18.48
C GLU A 227 65.15 14.93 -18.06
N SER A 228 65.75 15.77 -17.19
CA SER A 228 67.06 15.54 -16.54
C SER A 228 67.01 14.48 -15.42
N LYS A 229 65.82 14.23 -14.84
CA LYS A 229 65.63 13.23 -13.78
C LYS A 229 65.33 11.84 -14.35
N GLU A 230 64.60 11.74 -15.44
CA GLU A 230 64.30 10.45 -16.11
C GLU A 230 65.57 9.77 -16.65
N THR A 231 66.48 10.54 -17.27
CA THR A 231 67.76 10.01 -17.80
C THR A 231 68.72 9.52 -16.71
N ARG A 232 68.62 10.03 -15.47
CA ARG A 232 69.38 9.50 -14.30
C ARG A 232 68.75 8.25 -13.67
N GLN A 233 67.46 7.99 -13.87
CA GLN A 233 66.80 6.78 -13.37
C GLN A 233 66.97 5.58 -14.33
N GLU A 234 67.00 5.80 -15.65
CA GLU A 234 67.25 4.73 -16.62
C GLU A 234 68.66 4.12 -16.53
N SER A 235 69.67 4.93 -16.20
CA SER A 235 71.04 4.46 -15.98
C SER A 235 71.19 3.59 -14.72
N LYS A 236 70.41 3.87 -13.65
CA LYS A 236 70.38 3.03 -12.43
C LYS A 236 69.58 1.73 -12.63
N GLY A 237 68.51 1.75 -13.44
CA GLY A 237 67.71 0.57 -13.75
C GLY A 237 68.44 -0.48 -14.59
N ARG A 238 69.33 -0.06 -15.50
CA ARG A 238 70.15 -0.98 -16.31
C ARG A 238 71.23 -1.71 -15.50
N ALA A 239 71.75 -1.12 -14.41
CA ALA A 239 72.70 -1.78 -13.52
C ALA A 239 72.03 -2.86 -12.64
N ALA A 240 70.83 -2.59 -12.11
CA ALA A 240 70.06 -3.55 -11.30
C ALA A 240 69.56 -4.78 -12.09
N ARG A 241 69.31 -4.63 -13.40
CA ARG A 241 68.83 -5.71 -14.27
C ARG A 241 69.95 -6.70 -14.69
N ARG A 242 71.22 -6.30 -14.61
CA ARG A 242 72.37 -7.20 -14.85
C ARG A 242 72.63 -8.13 -13.65
N GLN A 243 72.56 -7.62 -12.42
CA GLN A 243 72.76 -8.43 -11.19
C GLN A 243 71.67 -9.50 -11.01
N ASN A 244 70.43 -9.23 -11.42
CA ASN A 244 69.32 -10.18 -11.30
C ASN A 244 69.33 -11.32 -12.34
N ARG A 245 70.14 -11.20 -13.40
CA ARG A 245 70.29 -12.24 -14.43
C ARG A 245 71.30 -13.30 -14.00
N GLU A 246 72.38 -12.89 -13.34
CA GLU A 246 73.40 -13.80 -12.78
C GLU A 246 72.86 -14.65 -11.61
N GLN A 247 71.86 -14.14 -10.87
CA GLN A 247 71.22 -14.86 -9.75
C GLN A 247 70.13 -15.86 -10.21
N ARG A 248 69.62 -15.73 -11.45
CA ARG A 248 68.66 -16.69 -12.04
C ARG A 248 69.34 -17.91 -12.66
N GLU A 249 70.61 -17.78 -13.05
CA GLU A 249 71.37 -18.87 -13.66
C GLU A 249 72.01 -19.82 -12.61
N SER A 250 72.13 -19.41 -11.34
CA SER A 250 72.57 -20.30 -10.24
C SER A 250 71.45 -21.17 -9.64
N ASN A 251 70.19 -20.72 -9.70
CA ASN A 251 69.05 -21.40 -9.08
C ASN A 251 68.46 -22.57 -9.92
N ASN A 252 68.96 -22.81 -11.13
CA ASN A 252 68.41 -23.83 -12.04
C ASN A 252 69.18 -25.16 -12.02
N LYS A 253 69.99 -25.42 -10.98
CA LYS A 253 70.85 -26.63 -10.89
C LYS A 253 70.52 -27.62 -9.77
N THR A 254 69.37 -27.49 -9.10
CA THR A 254 68.92 -28.47 -8.10
C THR A 254 67.42 -28.67 -8.15
N GLN A 255 66.97 -29.72 -8.86
CA GLN A 255 66.05 -30.76 -8.34
C GLN A 255 65.75 -31.87 -9.39
N PRO A 256 65.58 -33.14 -8.98
CA PRO A 256 65.50 -34.29 -9.88
C PRO A 256 64.09 -34.69 -10.33
N LYS A 257 64.05 -35.42 -11.45
CA LYS A 257 62.90 -35.96 -12.21
C LYS A 257 62.08 -37.01 -11.45
N LYS A 258 60.74 -37.03 -11.60
CA LYS A 258 59.91 -38.26 -11.53
C LYS A 258 58.85 -38.31 -12.62
N ARG A 259 58.61 -39.54 -13.11
CA ARG A 259 58.02 -39.94 -14.41
C ARG A 259 56.49 -40.10 -14.39
N LYS A 260 55.88 -39.97 -15.57
CA LYS A 260 54.49 -40.30 -15.95
C LYS A 260 54.25 -41.81 -16.12
N ALA A 261 52.99 -42.27 -15.98
CA ALA A 261 52.17 -43.10 -16.91
C ALA A 261 50.85 -43.59 -16.22
N PRO A 262 49.86 -44.25 -16.89
CA PRO A 262 48.88 -43.64 -17.82
C PRO A 262 47.39 -44.12 -17.69
N ASN A 263 46.49 -43.43 -18.40
CA ASN A 263 45.09 -43.68 -18.88
C ASN A 263 44.25 -44.90 -18.45
N LYS A 264 42.93 -44.67 -18.26
CA LYS A 264 41.85 -45.37 -18.99
C LYS A 264 40.49 -44.64 -18.96
N GLU A 265 39.66 -45.01 -19.93
CA GLU A 265 38.52 -44.36 -20.60
C GLU A 265 37.21 -45.10 -20.29
N GLN A 266 36.03 -44.46 -20.43
CA GLN A 266 34.73 -45.07 -20.88
C GLN A 266 33.52 -44.09 -20.84
N ASP A 267 33.14 -43.59 -22.02
CA ASP A 267 31.86 -43.72 -22.76
C ASP A 267 30.42 -43.63 -22.16
N LEU A 268 29.57 -42.88 -22.92
CA LEU A 268 28.13 -43.09 -23.30
C LEU A 268 27.02 -43.06 -22.21
N ALA A 269 25.77 -42.56 -22.36
CA ALA A 269 24.96 -41.76 -23.29
C ALA A 269 23.58 -41.43 -22.57
N PRO A 270 22.57 -40.76 -23.20
CA PRO A 270 21.51 -39.94 -22.56
C PRO A 270 20.08 -40.57 -22.47
N ALA A 271 19.10 -39.88 -21.86
CA ALA A 271 17.68 -39.84 -22.30
C ALA A 271 16.76 -38.86 -21.51
N ASP A 272 15.90 -38.17 -22.26
CA ASP A 272 14.67 -37.45 -21.87
C ASP A 272 13.60 -38.34 -21.20
N THR A 273 12.73 -37.81 -20.34
CA THR A 273 11.26 -37.63 -20.62
C THR A 273 10.49 -36.94 -19.47
N ALA A 274 9.58 -36.06 -19.91
CA ALA A 274 8.29 -35.57 -19.38
C ALA A 274 7.80 -35.95 -17.96
N HIS A 275 7.28 -34.93 -17.26
CA HIS A 275 5.91 -34.88 -16.73
C HIS A 275 5.43 -33.44 -16.59
#